data_AF-X1G843-F1
#
_entry.id   AF-X1G843-F1
#
_cell.length_a   1.000
_cell.length_b   1.000
_cell.length_c   1.000
_cell.angle_alpha   90.00
_cell.angle_beta   90.00
_cell.angle_gamma   90.00
#
_symmetry.space_group_name_H-M   'P 1'
#
loop_
_entity.id
_entity.type
_entity.pdbx_description
1 polymer ?
#
loop_
_entity_poly.entity_id
_entity_poly.type
_entity_poly.pdbx_seq_one_letter_code
_entity_poly.pdbx_strand_id
1 'polypeptide(L)'
;TGLKYIKNYYGPTPTKYELLLGQLFEKYITYQVEYVKASKDNVEEYEFIKPLEKPSMDIFSQEEIKSMEEVLNAFKHLTSEEITQSSHKEEAWTKAKNKEIISYEYAKNLTCI
;
A
#
# COMPACT_ATOMS: atom_id res chain seq x y z
N THR A 1 17.36 6.70 1.92
CA THR A 1 17.05 5.57 1.00
C THR A 1 15.77 4.90 1.44
N GLY A 2 14.90 4.53 0.50
CA GLY A 2 13.62 3.85 0.79
C GLY A 2 13.73 2.30 0.80
N LEU A 3 12.61 1.64 1.10
CA LEU A 3 12.47 0.18 1.05
C LEU A 3 12.60 -0.34 -0.39
N LYS A 4 13.20 -1.52 -0.58
CA LYS A 4 13.22 -2.15 -1.91
C LYS A 4 11.96 -2.99 -2.10
N TYR A 5 11.23 -2.73 -3.19
CA TYR A 5 10.01 -3.45 -3.57
C TYR A 5 10.29 -4.44 -4.69
N ILE A 6 9.59 -5.57 -4.68
CA ILE A 6 9.56 -6.54 -5.78
C ILE A 6 8.19 -6.54 -6.44
N LYS A 7 8.13 -6.84 -7.74
CA LYS A 7 6.86 -7.16 -8.41
C LYS A 7 6.36 -8.52 -7.95
N ASN A 8 5.37 -8.55 -7.07
CA ASN A 8 4.77 -9.79 -6.58
C ASN A 8 3.49 -10.14 -7.36
N TYR A 9 2.81 -11.24 -7.02
CA TYR A 9 1.63 -11.70 -7.79
C TYR A 9 0.49 -10.68 -7.83
N TYR A 10 0.24 -9.98 -6.73
CA TYR A 10 -0.92 -9.08 -6.58
C TYR A 10 -0.56 -7.60 -6.46
N GLY A 11 0.74 -7.27 -6.45
CA GLY A 11 1.18 -5.89 -6.32
C GLY A 11 2.65 -5.79 -5.93
N PRO A 12 3.21 -4.56 -5.88
CA PRO A 12 4.56 -4.34 -5.40
C PRO A 12 4.63 -4.64 -3.89
N THR A 13 5.60 -5.44 -3.46
CA THR A 13 5.75 -5.85 -2.06
C THR A 13 7.17 -5.56 -1.57
N PRO A 14 7.37 -5.03 -0.34
CA PRO A 14 8.71 -4.91 0.22
C PRO A 14 9.44 -6.26 0.26
N THR A 15 10.72 -6.28 -0.09
CA THR A 15 11.59 -7.48 -0.06
C THR A 15 11.60 -8.21 1.29
N LYS A 16 11.33 -7.51 2.40
CA LYS A 16 11.28 -8.07 3.76
C LYS A 16 9.91 -7.86 4.42
N TYR A 17 8.83 -7.94 3.65
CA TYR A 17 7.48 -7.64 4.14
C TYR A 17 7.06 -8.52 5.33
N GLU A 18 7.46 -9.80 5.39
CA GLU A 18 7.15 -10.69 6.52
C GLU A 18 7.71 -10.18 7.84
N LEU A 19 8.98 -9.75 7.84
CA LEU A 19 9.60 -9.15 9.03
C LEU A 19 8.92 -7.84 9.41
N LEU A 20 8.64 -6.98 8.43
CA LEU A 20 7.98 -5.70 8.65
C LEU A 20 6.58 -5.89 9.25
N LEU A 21 5.75 -6.73 8.64
CA LEU A 21 4.40 -7.02 9.11
C LEU A 21 4.42 -7.71 10.48
N GLY A 22 5.35 -8.65 10.70
CA GLY A 22 5.52 -9.28 12.01
C GLY A 22 5.77 -8.27 13.12
N GLN A 23 6.67 -7.31 12.90
CA GLN A 23 6.94 -6.23 13.86
C GLN A 23 5.74 -5.30 14.05
N LEU A 24 5.02 -4.98 12.96
CA LEU A 24 3.82 -4.15 13.02
C LEU A 24 2.72 -4.84 13.84
N PHE A 25 2.40 -6.09 13.56
CA PHE A 25 1.34 -6.83 14.28
C PHE A 25 1.70 -7.10 15.74
N GLU A 26 2.99 -7.30 16.06
CA GLU A 26 3.42 -7.55 17.44
C GLU A 26 3.25 -6.30 18.33
N LYS A 27 3.47 -5.10 17.78
CA LYS A 27 3.70 -3.90 18.62
C LYS A 27 2.91 -2.65 18.25
N TYR A 28 2.46 -2.51 17.01
CA TYR A 28 2.04 -1.21 16.49
C TYR A 28 0.61 -1.18 15.93
N ILE A 29 0.09 -2.30 15.43
CA ILE A 29 -1.23 -2.35 14.79
C ILE A 29 -2.06 -3.54 15.28
N THR A 30 -3.38 -3.40 15.22
CA THR A 30 -4.33 -4.52 15.21
C THR A 30 -4.77 -4.80 13.78
N TYR A 31 -5.08 -6.06 13.51
CA TYR A 31 -5.66 -6.51 12.26
C TYR A 31 -6.89 -7.36 12.51
N GLN A 32 -7.98 -7.03 11.82
CA GLN A 32 -9.23 -7.79 11.86
C GLN A 32 -9.79 -7.91 10.46
N VAL A 33 -10.36 -9.08 10.17
CA VAL A 33 -11.10 -9.35 8.93
C VAL A 33 -12.55 -9.52 9.30
N GLU A 34 -13.43 -8.79 8.62
CA GLU A 34 -14.87 -8.89 8.80
C GLU A 34 -15.53 -9.31 7.48
N TYR A 35 -16.46 -10.25 7.56
CA TYR A 35 -17.25 -10.73 6.42
C TYR A 35 -18.65 -10.14 6.50
N VAL A 36 -19.01 -9.28 5.55
CA VAL A 36 -20.31 -8.60 5.50
C VAL A 36 -21.16 -9.22 4.41
N LYS A 37 -22.34 -9.72 4.76
CA LYS A 37 -23.29 -10.25 3.78
C LYS A 37 -24.00 -9.10 3.07
N ALA A 38 -23.51 -8.72 1.89
CA ALA A 38 -24.10 -7.66 1.07
C ALA A 38 -25.39 -8.11 0.37
N SER A 39 -25.52 -9.39 0.01
CA SER A 39 -26.74 -9.96 -0.58
C SER A 39 -26.87 -11.46 -0.30
N LYS A 40 -27.90 -12.12 -0.86
CA LYS A 40 -28.14 -13.57 -0.64
C LYS A 40 -26.93 -14.42 -1.05
N ASP A 41 -26.26 -14.03 -2.12
CA ASP A 41 -25.17 -14.76 -2.77
C ASP A 41 -23.84 -13.97 -2.79
N ASN A 42 -23.79 -12.78 -2.17
CA ASN A 42 -22.58 -11.96 -2.09
C ASN A 42 -22.15 -11.72 -0.64
N VAL A 43 -20.90 -12.07 -0.34
CA VAL A 43 -20.23 -11.79 0.93
C VAL A 43 -18.98 -10.99 0.60
N GLU A 44 -18.87 -9.82 1.21
CA GLU A 44 -17.75 -8.91 1.06
C GLU A 44 -16.78 -9.11 2.23
N GLU A 45 -15.48 -9.08 1.95
CA GLU A 45 -14.41 -9.14 2.94
C GLU A 45 -13.85 -7.74 3.18
N TYR A 46 -13.79 -7.33 4.45
CA TYR A 46 -13.24 -6.05 4.87
C TYR A 46 -12.05 -6.29 5.80
N GLU A 47 -10.89 -5.78 5.40
CA GLU A 47 -9.68 -5.78 6.21
C GLU A 47 -9.54 -4.46 6.95
N PHE A 48 -9.46 -4.49 8.29
CA PHE A 48 -9.22 -3.29 9.08
C PHE A 48 -7.86 -3.38 9.77
N ILE A 49 -7.02 -2.38 9.49
CA ILE A 49 -5.75 -2.15 10.16
C ILE A 49 -5.91 -0.88 11.01
N LYS A 50 -5.69 -0.98 12.32
CA LYS A 50 -5.77 0.16 13.24
C LYS A 50 -4.48 0.30 14.02
N PRO A 51 -3.93 1.51 14.19
CA PRO A 51 -2.77 1.71 15.05
C PRO A 51 -3.17 1.54 16.52
N LEU A 52 -2.27 0.99 17.33
CA LEU A 52 -2.46 0.83 18.78
C LEU A 52 -2.31 2.15 19.54
N GLU A 53 -1.54 3.08 18.98
CA GLU A 53 -1.27 4.40 19.57
C GLU A 53 -1.39 5.49 18.51
N LYS A 54 -1.61 6.74 18.95
CA LYS A 54 -1.61 7.88 18.03
C LYS A 54 -0.18 8.12 17.52
N PRO A 55 0.03 8.27 16.20
CA PRO A 55 1.37 8.54 15.68
C PRO A 55 1.85 9.92 16.13
N SER A 56 3.14 9.99 16.43
CA SER A 56 3.82 11.26 16.67
C SER A 56 4.05 11.95 15.33
N MET A 57 3.40 13.09 15.09
CA MET A 57 3.48 13.79 13.79
C MET A 57 4.72 14.69 13.67
N ASP A 58 5.36 15.01 14.79
CA ASP A 58 6.57 15.82 14.89
C ASP A 58 7.84 15.13 14.35
N ILE A 59 7.79 13.82 14.11
CA ILE A 59 8.88 13.08 13.49
C ILE A 59 8.98 13.31 11.97
N PHE A 60 7.91 13.84 11.36
CA PHE A 60 7.84 14.09 9.93
C PHE A 60 8.13 15.55 9.62
N SER A 61 8.90 15.77 8.58
CA SER A 61 9.04 17.08 7.95
C SER A 61 7.74 17.50 7.26
N GLN A 62 7.59 18.80 6.98
CA GLN A 62 6.45 19.32 6.22
C GLN A 62 6.38 18.72 4.81
N GLU A 63 7.53 18.42 4.20
CA GLU A 63 7.60 17.78 2.88
C GLU A 63 7.06 16.35 2.93
N GLU A 64 7.45 15.57 3.93
CA GLU A 64 6.93 14.20 4.12
C GLU A 64 5.42 14.18 4.40
N ILE A 65 4.93 15.13 5.20
CA ILE A 65 3.49 15.28 5.43
C ILE A 65 2.77 15.61 4.12
N LYS A 66 3.29 16.55 3.33
CA LYS A 66 2.71 16.92 2.03
C LYS A 66 2.66 15.72 1.08
N SER A 67 3.73 14.92 1.00
CA SER A 67 3.74 13.71 0.19
C SER A 67 2.70 12.68 0.65
N MET A 68 2.51 12.48 1.95
CA MET A 68 1.45 11.60 2.47
C MET A 68 0.05 12.11 2.14
N GLU A 69 -0.18 13.42 2.23
CA GLU A 69 -1.45 14.06 1.89
C GLU A 69 -1.78 13.96 0.40
N GLU A 70 -0.80 14.15 -0.49
CA GLU A 70 -0.95 13.98 -1.94
C GLU A 70 -1.42 12.56 -2.28
N VAL A 71 -0.71 11.55 -1.75
CA VAL A 71 -1.07 10.13 -1.93
C VAL A 71 -2.46 9.82 -1.36
N LEU A 72 -2.77 10.29 -0.15
CA LEU A 72 -4.08 10.08 0.47
C LEU A 72 -5.19 10.70 -0.39
N ASN A 73 -5.01 11.94 -0.86
CA ASN A 73 -6.02 12.62 -1.66
C ASN A 73 -6.24 11.97 -3.02
N ALA A 74 -5.19 11.40 -3.63
CA ALA A 74 -5.30 10.66 -4.89
C ALA A 74 -6.13 9.38 -4.75
N PHE A 75 -5.98 8.65 -3.62
CA PHE A 75 -6.51 7.29 -3.50
C PHE A 75 -7.69 7.11 -2.53
N LYS A 76 -7.99 8.07 -1.64
CA LYS A 76 -9.01 7.90 -0.57
C LYS A 76 -10.44 7.58 -1.03
N HIS A 77 -10.75 7.80 -2.31
CA HIS A 77 -12.07 7.52 -2.89
C HIS A 77 -12.08 6.32 -3.83
N LEU A 78 -10.94 5.65 -4.00
CA LEU A 78 -10.79 4.50 -4.89
C LEU A 78 -10.84 3.20 -4.08
N THR A 79 -11.44 2.19 -4.67
CA THR A 79 -11.39 0.81 -4.19
C THR A 79 -10.01 0.20 -4.45
N SER A 80 -9.67 -0.86 -3.72
CA SER A 80 -8.42 -1.63 -3.95
C SER A 80 -8.30 -2.13 -5.39
N GLU A 81 -9.43 -2.47 -6.02
CA GLU A 81 -9.46 -2.89 -7.41
C GLU A 81 -9.13 -1.74 -8.37
N GLU A 82 -9.73 -0.56 -8.19
CA GLU A 82 -9.42 0.63 -9.00
C GLU A 82 -7.95 1.05 -8.88
N ILE A 83 -7.40 1.03 -7.66
CA ILE A 83 -5.98 1.32 -7.40
C ILE A 83 -5.09 0.29 -8.12
N THR A 84 -5.47 -1.00 -8.10
CA THR A 84 -4.73 -2.05 -8.80
C THR A 84 -4.78 -1.82 -10.32
N GLN A 85 -5.96 -1.53 -10.87
CA GLN A 85 -6.15 -1.30 -12.30
C GLN A 85 -5.39 -0.07 -12.82
N SER A 86 -5.24 0.98 -12.02
CA SER A 86 -4.43 2.16 -12.38
C SER A 86 -2.93 1.87 -12.23
N SER A 87 -2.48 1.45 -11.05
CA SER A 87 -1.07 1.24 -10.75
C SER A 87 -0.41 0.15 -11.61
N HIS A 88 -1.15 -0.86 -12.06
CA HIS A 88 -0.61 -1.90 -12.96
C HIS A 88 -0.36 -1.41 -14.39
N LYS A 89 -0.78 -0.18 -14.74
CA LYS A 89 -0.43 0.47 -16.01
C LYS A 89 0.90 1.22 -15.94
N GLU A 90 1.43 1.45 -14.75
CA GLU A 90 2.69 2.18 -14.56
C GLU A 90 3.88 1.45 -15.18
N GLU A 91 4.87 2.24 -15.60
CA GLU A 91 6.11 1.73 -16.19
C GLU A 91 6.82 0.73 -15.24
N ALA A 92 6.81 1.05 -13.95
CA ALA A 92 7.36 0.22 -12.89
C ALA A 92 6.76 -1.20 -12.88
N TRP A 93 5.45 -1.32 -13.07
CA TRP A 93 4.76 -2.59 -13.06
C TRP A 93 4.93 -3.33 -14.38
N THR A 94 4.78 -2.64 -15.50
CA THR A 94 4.78 -3.26 -16.83
C THR A 94 6.16 -3.75 -17.25
N LYS A 95 7.24 -3.06 -16.86
CA LYS A 95 8.61 -3.43 -17.25
C LYS A 95 9.29 -4.43 -16.32
N ALA A 96 8.98 -4.40 -15.02
CA ALA A 96 9.57 -5.34 -14.07
C ALA A 96 9.08 -6.78 -14.33
N LYS A 97 9.98 -7.75 -14.19
CA LYS A 97 9.65 -9.17 -14.20
C LYS A 97 9.11 -9.59 -12.83
N ASN A 98 8.36 -10.70 -12.80
CA ASN A 98 7.89 -11.25 -11.54
C ASN A 98 9.07 -11.55 -10.60
N LYS A 99 8.92 -11.14 -9.34
CA LYS A 99 9.93 -11.21 -8.28
C LYS A 99 11.19 -10.34 -8.49
N GLU A 100 11.24 -9.51 -9.53
CA GLU A 100 12.31 -8.55 -9.75
C GLU A 100 12.14 -7.32 -8.86
N ILE A 101 13.27 -6.76 -8.40
CA ILE A 101 13.29 -5.48 -7.68
C ILE A 101 12.84 -4.36 -8.63
N ILE A 102 11.86 -3.59 -8.20
CA ILE A 102 11.38 -2.41 -8.92
C ILE A 102 12.34 -1.24 -8.64
N SER A 103 12.88 -0.66 -9.70
CA SER A 103 13.76 0.51 -9.59
C SER A 103 12.99 1.76 -9.18
N TYR A 104 13.56 2.55 -8.26
CA TYR A 104 13.02 3.86 -7.91
C TYR A 104 13.10 4.88 -9.07
N GLU A 105 13.89 4.62 -10.10
CA GLU A 105 13.96 5.48 -11.29
C GLU A 105 12.60 5.63 -11.98
N TYR A 106 11.72 4.62 -11.89
CA TYR A 106 10.37 4.70 -12.42
C TYR A 106 9.49 5.72 -11.71
N ALA A 107 9.84 6.14 -10.48
CA ALA A 107 9.09 7.16 -9.75
C ALA A 107 9.11 8.54 -10.46
N LYS A 108 10.07 8.78 -11.37
CA LYS A 108 10.16 10.01 -12.16
C LYS A 108 9.06 10.14 -13.21
N ASN A 109 8.40 9.03 -13.55
CA ASN A 109 7.42 8.93 -14.63
C ASN A 109 6.04 8.47 -14.13
N LEU A 110 5.70 8.71 -12.86
CA LEU A 110 4.41 8.31 -12.29
C LEU A 110 3.25 9.00 -13.01
N THR A 111 2.15 8.28 -13.16
CA THR A 111 0.93 8.74 -13.85
C THR A 111 -0.34 8.58 -13.01
N CYS A 112 -0.29 7.81 -11.92
CA CYS A 112 -1.43 7.53 -11.04
C CYS A 112 -1.58 8.49 -9.85
N ILE A 113 -0.66 9.46 -9.68
CA ILE A 113 -0.66 10.46 -8.59
C ILE A 113 -0.59 11.86 -9.21
#